data_AF-R5BLF3-F1
#
_entry.id   AF-R5BLF3-F1
#
_cell.length_a   1.000
_cell.length_b   1.000
_cell.length_c   1.000
_cell.angle_alpha   90.00
_cell.angle_beta   90.00
_cell.angle_gamma   90.00
#
_symmetry.space_group_name_H-M   'P 1'
#
loop_
_entity.id
_entity.type
_entity.pdbx_description
1 polymer ?
#
loop_
_entity_poly.entity_id
_entity_poly.type
_entity_poly.pdbx_seq_one_letter_code
_entity_poly.pdbx_strand_id
1 'polypeptide(L)'
;MDTTRLFGILAAIFIISSVPVFAGDEGKCIPVKNLKEENLAFKGGEKLVFTVHFKWGLINADVAQATLKVDTTILNGRKVFHASLTGKTQKFYEKFFRVKEDLDSWFTRDGLKPMKFTRFAKEGKYTCTNLYMYDHTPGDEKISASLNNSRKGDFSATLPLDKCTYDIPLMYYVLRNIDTEKLEEGKDYPMTFAVDDDVYTLHFRYLGKENKYIDGIGSIRCLKLSFEVVSGEVFSGESDLYGWFSDDENRIPVWFTAPLKIGKVQGRLRSYSELRNPFSSIVE
;
A
#
# COMPACT_ATOMS: atom_id res chain seq x y z
N MET A 1 27.38 -10.37 10.79
CA MET A 1 26.03 -10.10 10.25
C MET A 1 25.75 -8.64 10.50
N ASP A 2 25.76 -7.84 9.44
CA ASP A 2 25.61 -6.38 9.50
C ASP A 2 24.14 -6.04 9.84
N THR A 3 23.89 -5.58 11.07
CA THR A 3 22.56 -5.28 11.62
C THR A 3 21.94 -4.00 11.04
N THR A 4 22.60 -3.38 10.07
CA THR A 4 22.27 -2.06 9.52
C THR A 4 21.25 -2.09 8.36
N ARG A 5 20.63 -3.25 8.05
CA ARG A 5 19.88 -3.47 6.80
C ARG A 5 18.39 -3.85 6.94
N LEU A 6 17.76 -3.56 8.07
CA LEU A 6 16.44 -4.14 8.41
C LEU A 6 15.25 -3.17 8.47
N PHE A 7 15.35 -1.95 7.97
CA PHE A 7 14.41 -0.91 8.35
C PHE A 7 13.87 -0.12 7.15
N GLY A 8 12.94 -0.74 6.43
CA GLY A 8 12.14 -0.08 5.40
C GLY A 8 10.67 -0.44 5.53
N ILE A 9 10.07 -0.45 6.71
CA ILE A 9 8.81 -1.18 6.99
C ILE A 9 7.59 -0.85 6.09
N LEU A 10 7.49 0.35 5.52
CA LEU A 10 6.40 0.72 4.58
C LEU A 10 6.78 0.48 3.10
N ALA A 11 8.09 0.36 2.85
CA ALA A 11 8.81 0.23 1.57
C ALA A 11 9.19 -1.22 1.26
N ALA A 12 9.34 -1.99 2.33
CA ALA A 12 9.91 -3.31 2.39
C ALA A 12 9.04 -4.30 1.66
N ILE A 13 7.79 -3.91 1.35
CA ILE A 13 6.82 -4.73 0.61
C ILE A 13 7.43 -5.18 -0.72
N PHE A 14 8.45 -4.47 -1.23
CA PHE A 14 9.15 -4.87 -2.45
C PHE A 14 10.66 -4.54 -2.44
N ILE A 15 11.45 -5.24 -1.62
CA ILE A 15 12.92 -5.30 -1.81
C ILE A 15 13.26 -6.76 -2.11
N ILE A 16 13.30 -7.11 -3.39
CA ILE A 16 13.43 -8.49 -3.86
C ILE A 16 14.79 -8.67 -4.53
N SER A 17 15.44 -9.80 -4.25
CA SER A 17 16.54 -10.31 -5.07
C SER A 17 15.95 -10.94 -6.33
N SER A 18 16.48 -10.58 -7.51
CA SER A 18 16.07 -11.09 -8.82
C SER A 18 15.81 -12.60 -8.85
N VAL A 19 14.54 -12.99 -8.77
CA VAL A 19 14.07 -14.32 -9.14
C VAL A 19 13.06 -14.10 -10.26
N PRO A 20 13.19 -14.77 -11.42
CA PRO A 20 12.18 -14.67 -12.47
C PRO A 20 10.86 -15.22 -11.94
N VAL A 21 9.85 -14.35 -11.82
CA VAL A 21 8.49 -14.74 -11.50
C VAL A 21 7.83 -15.22 -12.79
N PHE A 22 7.34 -16.45 -12.78
CA PHE A 22 6.55 -17.00 -13.88
C PHE A 22 5.22 -16.24 -13.98
N ALA A 23 4.82 -15.90 -15.20
CA ALA A 23 3.51 -15.32 -15.51
C ALA A 23 2.40 -16.17 -14.86
N GLY A 24 1.80 -15.63 -13.80
CA GLY A 24 0.67 -16.24 -13.11
C GLY A 24 -0.61 -16.13 -13.93
N ASP A 25 -1.44 -17.17 -13.80
CA ASP A 25 -2.72 -17.43 -14.44
C ASP A 25 -3.64 -16.19 -14.60
N GLU A 26 -4.44 -16.14 -15.68
CA GLU A 26 -5.39 -15.06 -15.99
C GLU A 26 -6.61 -15.07 -15.03
N GLY A 27 -6.36 -14.89 -13.74
CA GLY A 27 -7.41 -14.65 -12.75
C GLY A 27 -8.10 -13.31 -13.01
N LYS A 28 -9.42 -13.24 -12.79
CA LYS A 28 -10.15 -11.97 -12.81
C LYS A 28 -9.60 -11.08 -11.69
N CYS A 29 -9.30 -9.80 -11.99
CA CYS A 29 -8.93 -8.82 -10.97
C CYS A 29 -9.92 -8.84 -9.81
N ILE A 30 -9.51 -8.36 -8.63
CA ILE A 30 -10.43 -8.12 -7.52
C ILE A 30 -11.65 -7.33 -8.03
N PRO A 31 -12.90 -7.72 -7.70
CA PRO A 31 -14.05 -7.00 -8.19
C PRO A 31 -14.13 -5.64 -7.51
N VAL A 32 -13.96 -4.57 -8.28
CA VAL A 32 -14.09 -3.17 -7.84
C VAL A 32 -15.37 -2.60 -8.41
N LYS A 33 -16.15 -1.89 -7.60
CA LYS A 33 -17.37 -1.22 -8.06
C LYS A 33 -16.99 -0.08 -9.02
N ASN A 34 -17.64 -0.03 -10.17
CA ASN A 34 -17.52 1.13 -11.07
C ASN A 34 -18.44 2.25 -10.55
N LEU A 35 -17.88 3.15 -9.76
CA LEU A 35 -18.62 4.20 -9.05
C LEU A 35 -18.30 5.56 -9.66
N LYS A 36 -19.32 6.42 -9.65
CA LYS A 36 -19.10 7.86 -9.79
C LYS A 36 -18.40 8.40 -8.55
N GLU A 37 -17.71 9.52 -8.69
CA GLU A 37 -16.91 10.09 -7.62
C GLU A 37 -17.73 10.38 -6.34
N GLU A 38 -18.97 10.85 -6.48
CA GLU A 38 -19.89 11.11 -5.37
C GLU A 38 -20.29 9.84 -4.57
N ASN A 39 -19.99 8.66 -5.10
CA ASN A 39 -20.26 7.38 -4.45
C ASN A 39 -19.00 6.63 -4.01
N LEU A 40 -17.79 7.13 -4.30
CA LEU A 40 -16.55 6.53 -3.79
C LEU A 40 -16.52 6.57 -2.26
N ALA A 41 -15.89 5.59 -1.63
CA ALA A 41 -15.75 5.47 -0.16
C ALA A 41 -14.92 6.60 0.51
N PHE A 42 -14.35 7.52 -0.27
CA PHE A 42 -13.43 8.58 0.17
C PHE A 42 -13.66 9.87 -0.62
N LYS A 43 -13.19 11.00 -0.09
CA LYS A 43 -13.23 12.31 -0.76
C LYS A 43 -11.87 13.02 -0.64
N GLY A 44 -11.63 14.04 -1.46
CA GLY A 44 -10.48 14.92 -1.28
C GLY A 44 -10.49 15.59 0.10
N GLY A 45 -9.32 15.76 0.69
CA GLY A 45 -9.11 16.28 2.04
C GLY A 45 -8.97 15.20 3.12
N GLU A 46 -9.30 13.94 2.81
CA GLU A 46 -9.23 12.84 3.78
C GLU A 46 -7.79 12.57 4.22
N LYS A 47 -7.64 12.28 5.52
CA LYS A 47 -6.36 11.95 6.15
C LYS A 47 -6.51 10.87 7.20
N LEU A 48 -5.67 9.84 7.12
CA LEU A 48 -5.51 8.78 8.11
C LEU A 48 -4.07 8.79 8.65
N VAL A 49 -3.92 8.62 9.96
CA VAL A 49 -2.61 8.54 10.62
C VAL A 49 -2.51 7.23 11.37
N PHE A 50 -1.41 6.51 11.16
CA PHE A 50 -1.14 5.22 11.79
C PHE A 50 0.08 5.31 12.68
N THR A 51 0.03 4.58 13.79
CA THR A 51 1.22 4.27 14.59
C THR A 51 1.74 2.92 14.14
N VAL A 52 3.05 2.84 13.89
CA VAL A 52 3.73 1.61 13.49
C VAL A 52 4.51 1.07 14.69
N HIS A 53 4.17 -0.14 15.08
CA HIS A 53 4.71 -0.88 16.21
C HIS A 53 5.62 -2.01 15.71
N PHE A 54 6.78 -2.18 16.33
CA PHE A 54 7.71 -3.26 16.04
C PHE A 54 7.84 -4.19 17.24
N LYS A 55 7.72 -5.50 16.98
CA LYS A 55 7.83 -6.54 17.99
C LYS A 55 8.84 -7.61 17.58
N TRP A 56 9.90 -7.76 18.35
CA TRP A 56 10.90 -8.82 18.20
C TRP A 56 11.58 -9.16 19.54
N GLY A 57 11.42 -10.40 20.00
CA GLY A 57 11.95 -10.83 21.30
C GLY A 57 11.44 -9.93 22.43
N LEU A 58 12.36 -9.26 23.13
CA LEU A 58 12.05 -8.30 24.20
C LEU A 58 11.70 -6.89 23.68
N ILE A 59 11.95 -6.60 22.40
CA ILE A 59 11.61 -5.31 21.79
C ILE A 59 10.12 -5.30 21.46
N ASN A 60 9.39 -4.34 22.02
CA ASN A 60 7.95 -4.15 21.83
C ASN A 60 7.63 -2.65 21.92
N ALA A 61 7.71 -1.94 20.79
CA ALA A 61 7.72 -0.47 20.79
C ALA A 61 7.04 0.17 19.57
N ASP A 62 6.43 1.34 19.78
CA ASP A 62 5.92 2.21 18.72
C ASP A 62 7.08 2.97 18.07
N VAL A 63 7.51 2.54 16.89
CA VAL A 63 8.77 2.97 16.27
C VAL A 63 8.61 4.03 15.18
N ALA A 64 7.44 4.10 14.54
CA ALA A 64 7.23 4.98 13.40
C ALA A 64 5.77 5.48 13.34
N GLN A 65 5.55 6.44 12.45
CA GLN A 65 4.23 6.94 12.08
C GLN A 65 4.08 6.86 10.57
N ALA A 66 2.91 6.41 10.11
CA ALA A 66 2.51 6.52 8.71
C ALA A 66 1.35 7.51 8.58
N THR A 67 1.27 8.24 7.48
CA THR A 67 0.15 9.13 7.17
C THR A 67 -0.27 8.88 5.74
N LEU A 68 -1.54 8.55 5.56
CA LEU A 68 -2.20 8.45 4.26
C LEU A 68 -3.08 9.68 4.08
N LYS A 69 -3.00 10.33 2.91
CA LYS A 69 -3.86 11.46 2.54
C LYS A 69 -4.35 11.28 1.11
N VAL A 70 -5.48 11.90 0.80
CA VAL A 70 -5.92 12.11 -0.58
C VAL A 70 -6.49 13.51 -0.75
N ASP A 71 -6.15 14.16 -1.84
CA ASP A 71 -6.75 15.41 -2.28
C ASP A 71 -7.05 15.36 -3.78
N THR A 72 -7.65 16.41 -4.32
CA THR A 72 -7.85 16.60 -5.76
C THR A 72 -6.83 17.59 -6.30
N THR A 73 -6.34 17.34 -7.51
CA THR A 73 -5.41 18.23 -8.20
C THR A 73 -5.60 18.18 -9.71
N ILE A 74 -4.81 18.96 -10.45
CA ILE A 74 -4.78 18.94 -11.91
C ILE A 74 -3.45 18.34 -12.36
N LEU A 75 -3.52 17.27 -13.16
CA LEU A 75 -2.38 16.64 -13.83
C LEU A 75 -2.63 16.70 -15.34
N ASN A 76 -1.73 17.36 -16.08
CA ASN A 76 -1.82 17.50 -17.55
C ASN A 76 -3.20 18.00 -18.02
N GLY A 77 -3.78 18.99 -17.33
CA GLY A 77 -5.09 19.56 -17.65
C GLY A 77 -6.30 18.74 -17.19
N ARG A 78 -6.10 17.54 -16.62
CA ARG A 78 -7.17 16.67 -16.10
C ARG A 78 -7.27 16.77 -14.57
N LYS A 79 -8.50 16.86 -14.04
CA LYS A 79 -8.75 16.71 -12.60
C LYS A 79 -8.53 15.25 -12.18
N VAL A 80 -7.66 15.03 -11.21
CA VAL A 80 -7.28 13.72 -10.69
C VAL A 80 -7.32 13.72 -9.16
N PHE A 81 -7.33 12.53 -8.56
CA PHE A 81 -6.93 12.40 -7.16
C PHE A 81 -5.41 12.40 -7.05
N HIS A 82 -4.91 12.92 -5.94
CA HIS A 82 -3.52 12.82 -5.52
C HIS A 82 -3.49 12.22 -4.11
N ALA A 83 -3.06 10.97 -4.01
CA ALA A 83 -2.85 10.29 -2.74
C ALA A 83 -1.38 10.33 -2.34
N SER A 84 -1.12 10.58 -1.07
CA SER A 84 0.23 10.47 -0.50
C SER A 84 0.24 9.54 0.70
N LEU A 85 1.22 8.63 0.72
CA LEU A 85 1.55 7.77 1.86
C LEU A 85 2.96 8.12 2.31
N THR A 86 3.07 8.70 3.51
CA THR A 86 4.37 9.04 4.11
C THR A 86 4.61 8.17 5.34
N GLY A 87 5.79 7.56 5.42
CA GLY A 87 6.28 6.79 6.56
C GLY A 87 7.51 7.43 7.17
N LYS A 88 7.53 7.59 8.50
CA LYS A 88 8.71 8.14 9.17
C LYS A 88 8.95 7.52 10.55
N THR A 89 10.20 7.13 10.80
CA THR A 89 10.65 6.77 12.15
C THR A 89 10.42 7.91 13.13
N GLN A 90 9.98 7.60 14.35
CA GLN A 90 9.84 8.62 15.38
C GLN A 90 11.20 9.16 15.81
N LYS A 91 11.26 10.46 16.13
CA LYS A 91 12.50 11.18 16.48
C LYS A 91 13.37 10.46 17.51
N PHE A 92 12.77 9.85 18.53
CA PHE A 92 13.49 9.11 19.57
C PHE A 92 14.31 7.93 19.02
N TYR A 93 13.79 7.25 17.99
CA TYR A 93 14.42 6.08 17.38
C TYR A 93 15.33 6.41 16.19
N GLU A 94 15.27 7.63 15.65
CA GLU A 94 16.09 8.06 14.49
C GLU A 94 17.61 7.86 14.71
N LYS A 95 18.09 7.88 15.96
CA LYS A 95 19.50 7.63 16.31
C LYS A 95 19.93 6.17 16.17
N PHE A 96 18.98 5.24 16.18
CA PHE A 96 19.24 3.79 16.05
C PHE A 96 18.94 3.29 14.65
N PHE A 97 17.82 3.73 14.07
CA PHE A 97 17.43 3.46 12.69
C PHE A 97 16.64 4.65 12.17
N ARG A 98 16.89 5.07 10.93
CA ARG A 98 16.20 6.20 10.32
C ARG A 98 15.60 5.78 8.99
N VAL A 99 14.27 5.74 8.98
CA VAL A 99 13.47 5.45 7.80
C VAL A 99 12.62 6.67 7.50
N LYS A 100 12.67 7.11 6.25
CA LYS A 100 11.72 8.04 5.67
C LYS A 100 11.29 7.50 4.32
N GLU A 101 9.99 7.44 4.10
CA GLU A 101 9.43 7.09 2.81
C GLU A 101 8.28 8.01 2.48
N ASP A 102 8.26 8.47 1.24
CA ASP A 102 7.19 9.28 0.67
C ASP A 102 6.78 8.60 -0.65
N LEU A 103 5.53 8.15 -0.72
CA LEU A 103 4.91 7.57 -1.91
C LEU A 103 3.76 8.48 -2.33
N ASP A 104 3.73 8.90 -3.58
CA ASP A 104 2.65 9.72 -4.13
C ASP A 104 2.08 9.04 -5.37
N SER A 105 0.75 9.07 -5.50
CA SER A 105 0.02 8.54 -6.65
C SER A 105 -0.98 9.56 -7.14
N TRP A 106 -1.04 9.70 -8.47
CA TRP A 106 -2.07 10.44 -9.16
C TRP A 106 -2.90 9.45 -9.96
N PHE A 107 -4.21 9.48 -9.78
CA PHE A 107 -5.12 8.53 -10.42
C PHE A 107 -6.46 9.18 -10.79
N THR A 108 -7.12 8.56 -11.77
CA THR A 108 -8.38 9.07 -12.31
C THR A 108 -9.48 9.08 -11.26
N ARG A 109 -10.33 10.12 -11.29
CA ARG A 109 -11.51 10.22 -10.41
C ARG A 109 -12.63 9.29 -10.88
N ASP A 110 -12.59 8.91 -12.16
CA ASP A 110 -13.40 7.91 -12.83
C ASP A 110 -12.61 6.61 -12.99
N GLY A 111 -13.04 5.54 -12.33
CA GLY A 111 -12.47 4.20 -12.50
C GLY A 111 -11.11 3.94 -11.83
N LEU A 112 -10.57 4.88 -11.05
CA LEU A 112 -9.38 4.69 -10.19
C LEU A 112 -8.15 4.10 -10.91
N LYS A 113 -7.83 4.62 -12.10
CA LYS A 113 -6.68 4.17 -12.90
C LYS A 113 -5.43 4.99 -12.55
N PRO A 114 -4.25 4.35 -12.40
CA PRO A 114 -3.01 5.08 -12.12
C PRO A 114 -2.61 5.93 -13.33
N MET A 115 -2.13 7.15 -13.10
CA MET A 115 -1.64 8.08 -14.12
C MET A 115 -0.16 8.40 -13.92
N LYS A 116 0.24 8.56 -12.65
CA LYS A 116 1.62 8.85 -12.24
C LYS A 116 1.84 8.30 -10.84
N PHE A 117 3.03 7.81 -10.58
CA PHE A 117 3.49 7.45 -9.23
C PHE A 117 4.89 7.98 -8.99
N THR A 118 5.17 8.43 -7.77
CA THR A 118 6.52 8.76 -7.32
C THR A 118 6.83 8.13 -5.98
N ARG A 119 8.08 7.72 -5.81
CA ARG A 119 8.62 7.21 -4.55
C ARG A 119 9.90 7.96 -4.21
N PHE A 120 10.05 8.31 -2.94
CA PHE A 120 11.32 8.65 -2.33
C PHE A 120 11.49 7.80 -1.07
N ALA A 121 12.60 7.08 -0.98
CA ALA A 121 12.94 6.31 0.21
C ALA A 121 14.34 6.69 0.71
N LYS A 122 14.49 6.81 2.03
CA LYS A 122 15.77 6.94 2.72
C LYS A 122 15.81 6.04 3.94
N GLU A 123 16.71 5.07 3.88
CA GLU A 123 16.97 4.10 4.95
C GLU A 123 18.46 4.13 5.30
N GLY A 124 18.79 4.79 6.43
CA GLY A 124 20.18 5.04 6.79
C GLY A 124 20.94 5.78 5.67
N LYS A 125 21.88 5.09 5.01
CA LYS A 125 22.66 5.61 3.87
C LYS A 125 22.01 5.30 2.51
N TYR A 126 21.09 4.34 2.45
CA TYR A 126 20.41 3.98 1.21
C TYR A 126 19.41 5.07 0.84
N THR A 127 19.37 5.42 -0.44
CA THR A 127 18.37 6.31 -1.02
C THR A 127 17.86 5.75 -2.34
N CYS A 128 16.59 5.98 -2.63
CA CYS A 128 15.92 5.51 -3.84
C CYS A 128 14.85 6.52 -4.24
N THR A 129 14.77 6.80 -5.55
CA THR A 129 13.68 7.56 -6.16
C THR A 129 13.17 6.87 -7.39
N ASN A 130 11.86 6.67 -7.46
CA ASN A 130 11.20 6.09 -8.63
C ASN A 130 10.14 7.08 -9.15
N LEU A 131 10.02 7.17 -10.47
CA LEU A 131 8.94 7.86 -11.17
C LEU A 131 8.35 6.88 -12.18
N TYR A 132 7.05 6.63 -12.07
CA TYR A 132 6.28 5.87 -13.05
C TYR A 132 5.24 6.76 -13.72
N MET A 133 5.21 6.72 -15.05
CA MET A 133 4.18 7.35 -15.88
C MET A 133 3.40 6.25 -16.59
N TYR A 134 2.08 6.23 -16.38
CA TYR A 134 1.20 5.19 -16.91
C TYR A 134 0.53 5.69 -18.19
N ASP A 135 0.78 5.02 -19.31
CA ASP A 135 0.16 5.30 -20.59
C ASP A 135 -0.95 4.28 -20.86
N HIS A 136 -2.18 4.77 -20.98
CA HIS A 136 -3.38 3.96 -21.23
C HIS A 136 -3.85 4.07 -22.70
N THR A 137 -2.96 4.46 -23.61
CA THR A 137 -3.27 4.52 -25.04
C THR A 137 -3.64 3.13 -25.53
N PRO A 138 -4.87 2.92 -26.08
CA PRO A 138 -5.31 1.60 -26.49
C PRO A 138 -4.35 0.96 -27.51
N GLY A 139 -3.80 -0.22 -27.17
CA GLY A 139 -2.85 -0.95 -28.00
C GLY A 139 -1.37 -0.55 -27.82
N ASP A 140 -1.06 0.38 -26.92
CA ASP A 140 0.30 0.78 -26.53
C ASP A 140 0.37 1.03 -25.02
N GLU A 141 -0.40 0.27 -24.24
CA GLU A 141 -0.44 0.38 -22.79
C GLU A 141 0.93 0.02 -22.18
N LYS A 142 1.51 0.96 -21.43
CA LYS A 142 2.85 0.78 -20.83
C LYS A 142 3.10 1.69 -19.64
N ILE A 143 4.13 1.35 -18.88
CA ILE A 143 4.65 2.16 -17.78
C ILE A 143 6.05 2.63 -18.17
N SER A 144 6.26 3.94 -18.25
CA SER A 144 7.58 4.52 -18.38
C SER A 144 8.18 4.74 -16.99
N ALA A 145 9.28 4.05 -16.69
CA ALA A 145 9.96 4.09 -15.41
C ALA A 145 11.28 4.86 -15.47
N SER A 146 11.43 5.86 -14.60
CA SER A 146 12.69 6.54 -14.33
C SER A 146 13.08 6.26 -12.88
N LEU A 147 14.28 5.70 -12.69
CA LEU A 147 14.69 5.04 -11.46
C LEU A 147 16.07 5.55 -11.06
N ASN A 148 16.26 5.76 -9.76
CA ASN A 148 17.56 6.02 -9.18
C ASN A 148 17.65 5.31 -7.83
N ASN A 149 18.80 4.71 -7.54
CA ASN A 149 19.14 4.39 -6.16
C ASN A 149 20.64 4.53 -5.92
N SER A 150 21.02 4.64 -4.64
CA SER A 150 22.42 4.84 -4.24
C SER A 150 23.37 3.69 -4.58
N ARG A 151 22.87 2.55 -5.10
CA ARG A 151 23.67 1.38 -5.49
C ARG A 151 23.88 1.30 -7.01
N LYS A 152 22.83 1.55 -7.81
CA LYS A 152 22.81 1.41 -9.28
C LYS A 152 22.96 2.75 -10.03
N GLY A 153 22.69 3.89 -9.38
CA GLY A 153 22.60 5.19 -10.07
C GLY A 153 21.30 5.34 -10.86
N ASP A 154 21.29 6.26 -11.83
CA ASP A 154 20.14 6.55 -12.70
C ASP A 154 19.98 5.52 -13.81
N PHE A 155 18.75 5.05 -14.03
CA PHE A 155 18.38 4.19 -15.15
C PHE A 155 16.90 4.34 -15.49
N SER A 156 16.46 3.72 -16.59
CA SER A 156 15.07 3.78 -17.04
C SER A 156 14.65 2.46 -17.66
N ALA A 157 13.35 2.16 -17.58
CA ALA A 157 12.75 0.96 -18.12
C ALA A 157 11.37 1.26 -18.73
N THR A 158 10.91 0.42 -19.64
CA THR A 158 9.51 0.38 -20.10
C THR A 158 8.93 -0.93 -19.62
N LEU A 159 7.85 -0.86 -18.84
CA LEU A 159 7.22 -2.02 -18.22
C LEU A 159 5.83 -2.25 -18.82
N PRO A 160 5.33 -3.50 -18.84
CA PRO A 160 3.96 -3.77 -19.25
C PRO A 160 2.96 -3.11 -18.30
N LEU A 161 1.82 -2.69 -18.85
CA LEU A 161 0.69 -2.19 -18.08
C LEU A 161 -0.52 -3.10 -18.28
N ASP A 162 -0.87 -3.83 -17.23
CA ASP A 162 -2.02 -4.73 -17.24
C ASP A 162 -3.26 -4.07 -16.65
N LYS A 163 -4.42 -4.69 -16.85
CA LYS A 163 -5.72 -4.19 -16.34
C LYS A 163 -5.80 -4.11 -14.82
N CYS A 164 -5.04 -4.94 -14.10
CA CYS A 164 -5.02 -4.98 -12.64
C CYS A 164 -3.77 -4.32 -12.05
N THR A 165 -3.11 -3.41 -12.78
CA THR A 165 -1.91 -2.73 -12.28
C THR A 165 -2.26 -1.56 -11.38
N TYR A 166 -1.68 -1.55 -10.18
CA TYR A 166 -1.83 -0.48 -9.21
C TYR A 166 -0.48 -0.06 -8.64
N ASP A 167 -0.43 1.14 -8.07
CA ASP A 167 0.63 1.54 -7.15
C ASP A 167 0.14 1.43 -5.70
N ILE A 168 1.07 1.51 -4.75
CA ILE A 168 0.77 1.27 -3.32
C ILE A 168 -0.27 2.26 -2.77
N PRO A 169 -0.12 3.60 -2.90
CA PRO A 169 -1.15 4.54 -2.46
C PRO A 169 -2.51 4.28 -3.11
N LEU A 170 -2.57 4.08 -4.43
CA LEU A 170 -3.81 3.82 -5.17
C LEU A 170 -4.50 2.54 -4.70
N MET A 171 -3.74 1.45 -4.50
CA MET A 171 -4.26 0.17 -4.04
C MET A 171 -5.10 0.33 -2.77
N TYR A 172 -4.67 1.16 -1.80
CA TYR A 172 -5.47 1.41 -0.60
C TYR A 172 -6.86 2.01 -0.92
N TYR A 173 -6.95 2.90 -1.90
CA TYR A 173 -8.23 3.51 -2.30
C TYR A 173 -9.07 2.58 -3.19
N VAL A 174 -8.44 1.71 -3.97
CA VAL A 174 -9.13 0.67 -4.74
C VAL A 174 -9.78 -0.35 -3.80
N LEU A 175 -9.05 -0.83 -2.78
CA LEU A 175 -9.55 -1.79 -1.80
C LEU A 175 -10.77 -1.28 -1.02
N ARG A 176 -10.93 0.03 -0.90
CA ARG A 176 -12.07 0.67 -0.25
C ARG A 176 -13.36 0.65 -1.08
N ASN A 177 -13.25 0.33 -2.36
CA ASN A 177 -14.37 0.30 -3.31
C ASN A 177 -14.61 -1.10 -3.89
N ILE A 178 -14.07 -2.13 -3.23
CA ILE A 178 -14.31 -3.53 -3.62
C ILE A 178 -15.80 -3.88 -3.50
N ASP A 179 -16.25 -4.70 -4.43
CA ASP A 179 -17.60 -5.25 -4.40
C ASP A 179 -17.63 -6.48 -3.50
N THR A 180 -17.87 -6.24 -2.21
CA THR A 180 -17.82 -7.30 -1.18
C THR A 180 -18.83 -8.43 -1.41
N GLU A 181 -19.91 -8.17 -2.16
CA GLU A 181 -20.91 -9.20 -2.52
C GLU A 181 -20.37 -10.19 -3.56
N LYS A 182 -19.32 -9.82 -4.29
CA LYS A 182 -18.64 -10.66 -5.28
C LYS A 182 -17.34 -11.27 -4.77
N LEU A 183 -17.00 -11.03 -3.51
CA LEU A 183 -15.83 -11.65 -2.90
C LEU A 183 -16.17 -13.06 -2.43
N GLU A 184 -15.30 -13.99 -2.79
CA GLU A 184 -15.30 -15.35 -2.28
C GLU A 184 -14.20 -15.45 -1.21
N GLU A 185 -14.54 -15.97 -0.04
CA GLU A 185 -13.58 -16.14 1.04
C GLU A 185 -12.51 -17.17 0.64
N GLY A 186 -11.24 -16.85 0.92
CA GLY A 186 -10.08 -17.69 0.58
C GLY A 186 -9.67 -17.67 -0.89
N LYS A 187 -10.44 -17.03 -1.78
CA LYS A 187 -10.10 -16.94 -3.21
C LYS A 187 -8.96 -15.98 -3.46
N ASP A 188 -8.08 -16.37 -4.37
CA ASP A 188 -7.00 -15.56 -4.89
C ASP A 188 -7.47 -14.59 -5.98
N TYR A 189 -7.17 -13.31 -5.78
CA TYR A 189 -7.36 -12.25 -6.75
C TYR A 189 -6.01 -11.63 -7.11
N PRO A 190 -5.56 -11.70 -8.38
CA PRO A 190 -4.30 -11.12 -8.78
C PRO A 190 -4.38 -9.59 -8.87
N MET A 191 -3.29 -8.92 -8.49
CA MET A 191 -3.01 -7.52 -8.79
C MET A 191 -1.55 -7.39 -9.20
N THR A 192 -1.26 -6.50 -10.14
CA THR A 192 0.10 -6.25 -10.60
C THR A 192 0.65 -4.94 -10.05
N PHE A 193 1.95 -4.92 -9.73
CA PHE A 193 2.65 -3.76 -9.20
C PHE A 193 3.95 -3.56 -9.94
N ALA A 194 4.17 -2.33 -10.42
CA ALA A 194 5.49 -1.93 -10.89
C ALA A 194 6.40 -1.67 -9.69
N VAL A 195 7.56 -2.32 -9.68
CA VAL A 195 8.57 -2.20 -8.63
C VAL A 195 9.93 -2.19 -9.29
N ASP A 196 10.69 -1.13 -9.02
CA ASP A 196 11.93 -0.82 -9.70
C ASP A 196 11.76 -0.99 -11.23
N ASP A 197 12.47 -1.93 -11.84
CA ASP A 197 12.47 -2.24 -13.28
C ASP A 197 11.64 -3.47 -13.67
N ASP A 198 10.71 -3.92 -12.82
CA ASP A 198 9.92 -5.13 -13.07
C ASP A 198 8.45 -4.98 -12.64
N VAL A 199 7.62 -5.92 -13.07
CA VAL A 199 6.19 -5.99 -12.71
C VAL A 199 5.90 -7.31 -12.01
N TYR A 200 5.34 -7.20 -10.81
CA TYR A 200 5.03 -8.34 -9.96
C TYR A 200 3.53 -8.56 -9.85
N THR A 201 3.07 -9.78 -10.10
CA THR A 201 1.72 -10.22 -9.75
C THR A 201 1.70 -10.71 -8.32
N LEU A 202 0.86 -10.09 -7.49
CA LEU A 202 0.61 -10.50 -6.10
C LEU A 202 -0.85 -10.93 -5.94
N HIS A 203 -1.08 -11.90 -5.07
CA HIS A 203 -2.43 -12.35 -4.75
C HIS A 203 -2.98 -11.73 -3.48
N PHE A 204 -4.27 -11.44 -3.52
CA PHE A 204 -5.05 -10.88 -2.44
C PHE A 204 -6.17 -11.85 -2.11
N ARG A 205 -6.42 -12.07 -0.82
CA ARG A 205 -7.49 -12.97 -0.37
C ARG A 205 -8.39 -12.24 0.61
N TYR A 206 -9.70 -12.39 0.43
CA TYR A 206 -10.67 -12.03 1.46
C TYR A 206 -10.79 -13.16 2.47
N LEU A 207 -10.65 -12.86 3.76
CA LEU A 207 -10.62 -13.84 4.84
C LEU A 207 -11.82 -13.73 5.79
N GLY A 208 -12.92 -13.15 5.32
CA GLY A 208 -14.14 -13.00 6.11
C GLY A 208 -14.16 -11.74 6.98
N LYS A 209 -15.13 -11.73 7.90
CA LYS A 209 -15.38 -10.61 8.82
C LYS A 209 -14.94 -10.97 10.23
N GLU A 210 -14.25 -10.06 10.91
CA GLU A 210 -13.94 -10.19 12.34
C GLU A 210 -13.88 -8.83 13.03
N ASN A 211 -14.09 -8.81 14.35
CA ASN A 211 -13.92 -7.60 15.15
C ASN A 211 -12.45 -7.42 15.52
N LYS A 212 -11.95 -6.19 15.40
CA LYS A 212 -10.58 -5.82 15.75
C LYS A 212 -10.58 -4.71 16.79
N TYR A 213 -9.96 -4.96 17.94
CA TYR A 213 -9.72 -3.92 18.94
C TYR A 213 -8.53 -3.05 18.54
N ILE A 214 -8.76 -1.74 18.47
CA ILE A 214 -7.76 -0.71 18.18
C ILE A 214 -7.63 0.18 19.41
N ASP A 215 -6.46 0.13 20.04
CA ASP A 215 -6.16 0.99 21.19
C ASP A 215 -6.34 2.47 20.85
N GLY A 216 -7.06 3.19 21.71
CA GLY A 216 -7.44 4.59 21.51
C GLY A 216 -8.69 4.82 20.65
N ILE A 217 -9.28 3.79 20.04
CA ILE A 217 -10.52 3.90 19.24
C ILE A 217 -11.62 2.96 19.78
N GLY A 218 -11.28 1.70 20.07
CA GLY A 218 -12.23 0.67 20.52
C GLY A 218 -12.30 -0.53 19.57
N SER A 219 -13.34 -1.35 19.74
CA SER A 219 -13.59 -2.51 18.87
C SER A 219 -14.25 -2.06 17.57
N ILE A 220 -13.77 -2.56 16.43
CA ILE A 220 -14.25 -2.19 15.09
C ILE A 220 -14.61 -3.46 14.32
N ARG A 221 -15.81 -3.52 13.74
CA ARG A 221 -16.18 -4.57 12.77
C ARG A 221 -15.32 -4.40 11.53
N CYS A 222 -14.66 -5.46 11.07
CA CYS A 222 -13.72 -5.37 9.96
C CYS A 222 -13.92 -6.46 8.90
N LEU A 223 -13.54 -6.14 7.68
CA LEU A 223 -13.16 -7.10 6.64
C LEU A 223 -11.67 -7.40 6.80
N LYS A 224 -11.30 -8.69 6.82
CA LYS A 224 -9.90 -9.10 6.88
C LYS A 224 -9.42 -9.50 5.50
N LEU A 225 -8.27 -8.97 5.10
CA LEU A 225 -7.61 -9.28 3.84
C LEU A 225 -6.22 -9.83 4.12
N SER A 226 -5.78 -10.80 3.32
CA SER A 226 -4.37 -11.16 3.22
C SER A 226 -3.78 -10.71 1.89
N PHE A 227 -2.49 -10.41 1.94
CA PHE A 227 -1.70 -9.84 0.86
C PHE A 227 -0.44 -10.68 0.74
N GLU A 228 -0.25 -11.30 -0.41
CA GLU A 228 1.00 -11.94 -0.74
C GLU A 228 2.13 -10.90 -0.73
N VAL A 229 3.29 -11.29 -0.21
CA VAL A 229 4.49 -10.47 -0.19
C VAL A 229 5.61 -11.23 -0.87
N VAL A 230 6.39 -10.53 -1.68
CA VAL A 230 7.52 -11.19 -2.35
C VAL A 230 8.66 -11.40 -1.35
N SER A 231 9.30 -12.56 -1.43
CA SER A 231 10.50 -12.86 -0.65
C SER A 231 11.62 -11.86 -0.96
N GLY A 232 12.35 -11.43 0.06
CA GLY A 232 13.25 -10.29 -0.07
C GLY A 232 14.25 -10.13 1.06
N GLU A 233 14.88 -8.96 1.18
CA GLU A 233 15.75 -8.66 2.34
C GLU A 233 14.95 -8.63 3.65
N VAL A 234 13.68 -8.21 3.59
CA VAL A 234 12.84 -7.94 4.76
C VAL A 234 11.79 -9.02 5.01
N PHE A 235 11.19 -9.56 3.95
CA PHE A 235 10.17 -10.60 4.02
C PHE A 235 10.75 -11.97 3.73
N SER A 236 10.30 -12.99 4.46
CA SER A 236 10.63 -14.39 4.12
C SER A 236 9.91 -14.82 2.83
N GLY A 237 8.73 -14.24 2.55
CA GLY A 237 7.82 -14.70 1.49
C GLY A 237 7.03 -15.95 1.89
N GLU A 238 7.24 -16.47 3.11
CA GLU A 238 6.55 -17.66 3.62
C GLU A 238 5.23 -17.33 4.33
N SER A 239 4.89 -16.05 4.44
CA SER A 239 3.72 -15.60 5.20
C SER A 239 3.17 -14.28 4.68
N ASP A 240 1.85 -14.20 4.63
CA ASP A 240 1.13 -13.03 4.15
C ASP A 240 1.22 -11.84 5.13
N LEU A 241 1.10 -10.63 4.56
CA LEU A 241 0.66 -9.47 5.32
C LEU A 241 -0.86 -9.56 5.50
N TYR A 242 -1.36 -9.15 6.67
CA TYR A 242 -2.80 -9.08 6.94
C TYR A 242 -3.23 -7.65 7.21
N GLY A 243 -4.36 -7.24 6.62
CA GLY A 243 -4.99 -5.95 6.81
C GLY A 243 -6.44 -6.09 7.27
N TRP A 244 -6.85 -5.19 8.16
CA TRP A 244 -8.23 -5.06 8.63
C TRP A 244 -8.77 -3.73 8.14
N PHE A 245 -9.87 -3.77 7.41
CA PHE A 245 -10.57 -2.62 6.85
C PHE A 245 -11.94 -2.51 7.50
N SER A 246 -12.39 -1.30 7.85
CA SER A 246 -13.66 -1.10 8.54
C SER A 246 -14.84 -1.71 7.77
N ASP A 247 -15.77 -2.33 8.48
CA ASP A 247 -17.00 -2.89 7.89
C ASP A 247 -18.11 -1.83 7.79
N ASP A 248 -17.80 -0.72 7.10
CA ASP A 248 -18.72 0.40 6.82
C ASP A 248 -18.43 1.02 5.44
N GLU A 249 -19.17 2.06 5.06
CA GLU A 249 -19.05 2.72 3.76
C GLU A 249 -17.73 3.49 3.58
N ASN A 250 -16.92 3.70 4.62
CA ASN A 250 -15.59 4.29 4.46
C ASN A 250 -14.55 3.23 4.06
N ARG A 251 -14.72 1.99 4.53
CA ARG A 251 -13.79 0.86 4.34
C ARG A 251 -12.34 1.18 4.72
N ILE A 252 -12.07 2.08 5.67
CA ILE A 252 -10.70 2.50 5.96
C ILE A 252 -9.87 1.38 6.59
N PRO A 253 -8.56 1.27 6.28
CA PRO A 253 -7.69 0.38 7.02
C PRO A 253 -7.58 0.85 8.46
N VAL A 254 -7.77 -0.06 9.41
CA VAL A 254 -7.70 0.22 10.86
C VAL A 254 -6.53 -0.49 11.54
N TRP A 255 -6.08 -1.61 10.97
CA TRP A 255 -4.94 -2.37 11.46
C TRP A 255 -4.24 -3.12 10.33
N PHE A 256 -2.93 -3.31 10.46
CA PHE A 256 -2.20 -4.28 9.64
C PHE A 256 -1.13 -5.01 10.47
N THR A 257 -0.73 -6.19 10.01
CA THR A 257 0.42 -6.91 10.55
C THR A 257 1.20 -7.54 9.42
N ALA A 258 2.52 -7.42 9.48
CA ALA A 258 3.43 -7.96 8.48
C ALA A 258 4.53 -8.75 9.21
N PRO A 259 4.61 -10.08 9.02
CA PRO A 259 5.73 -10.87 9.55
C PRO A 259 7.01 -10.47 8.81
N LEU A 260 8.08 -10.21 9.54
CA LEU A 260 9.40 -9.95 8.97
C LEU A 260 10.28 -11.18 9.18
N LYS A 261 11.42 -11.26 8.48
CA LYS A 261 12.45 -12.26 8.81
C LYS A 261 12.88 -12.21 10.28
N ILE A 262 12.89 -11.01 10.86
CA ILE A 262 13.24 -10.77 12.26
C ILE A 262 12.12 -9.96 12.93
N GLY A 263 11.20 -10.69 13.57
CA GLY A 263 10.07 -10.11 14.30
C GLY A 263 8.86 -9.83 13.42
N LYS A 264 8.04 -8.88 13.83
CA LYS A 264 6.87 -8.44 13.08
C LYS A 264 6.61 -6.97 13.26
N VAL A 265 5.98 -6.39 12.26
CA VAL A 265 5.45 -5.04 12.31
C VAL A 265 3.95 -5.10 12.43
N GLN A 266 3.40 -4.17 13.19
CA GLN A 266 1.98 -3.95 13.29
C GLN A 266 1.70 -2.46 13.10
N GLY A 267 0.66 -2.13 12.36
CA GLY A 267 0.19 -0.76 12.25
C GLY A 267 -1.21 -0.64 12.82
N ARG A 268 -1.48 0.46 13.54
CA ARG A 268 -2.79 0.75 14.11
C ARG A 268 -3.23 2.16 13.75
N LEU A 269 -4.50 2.31 13.37
CA LEU A 269 -5.09 3.62 13.14
C LEU A 269 -5.04 4.43 14.44
N ARG A 270 -4.47 5.63 14.36
CA ARG A 270 -4.33 6.56 15.48
C ARG A 270 -5.34 7.69 15.40
N SER A 271 -5.56 8.21 14.20
CA SER A 271 -6.53 9.29 13.98
C SER A 271 -6.96 9.34 12.52
N TYR A 272 -8.15 9.86 12.28
CA TYR A 272 -8.72 10.08 10.96
C TYR A 272 -9.41 11.46 10.93
N SER A 273 -9.49 12.06 9.75
CA SER A 273 -10.22 13.31 9.53
C SER A 273 -10.73 13.38 8.10
N GLU A 274 -11.81 14.13 7.89
CA GLU A 274 -12.42 14.33 6.58
C GLU A 274 -12.85 13.02 5.88
N LEU A 275 -13.27 12.03 6.66
CA LEU A 275 -13.94 10.85 6.11
C LEU A 275 -15.18 11.28 5.32
N ARG A 276 -15.51 10.54 4.27
CA ARG A 276 -16.73 10.82 3.51
C ARG A 276 -17.98 10.44 4.30
N ASN A 277 -17.96 9.27 4.92
CA ASN A 277 -19.11 8.70 5.61
C ASN A 277 -18.88 8.69 7.13
N PRO A 278 -19.93 8.61 7.96
CA PRO A 278 -19.78 8.34 9.39
C PRO A 278 -19.02 7.03 9.65
N PHE A 279 -18.22 6.98 10.71
CA PHE A 279 -17.48 5.77 11.11
C PHE A 279 -18.39 4.81 11.90
N SER A 280 -19.29 4.11 11.20
CA SER A 280 -20.37 3.30 11.78
C SER A 280 -20.02 1.84 12.10
N SER A 281 -18.75 1.46 11.94
CA SER A 281 -18.27 0.11 12.28
C SER A 281 -17.68 -0.02 13.69
N ILE A 282 -17.57 1.08 14.45
CA ILE A 282 -17.21 1.05 15.87
C ILE A 282 -18.31 0.33 16.64
N VAL A 283 -17.93 -0.65 17.45
CA VAL A 283 -18.81 -1.44 18.30
C VAL A 283 -18.80 -0.83 19.70
N GLU A 284 -19.99 -0.61 20.26
CA GLU A 284 -20.17 -0.21 21.67
C GLU A 284 -19.79 -1.34 22.64
#